data_AF-A0AAY3ZSS3-F1
#
_entry.id   AF-A0AAY3ZSS3-F1
#
_cell.length_a   1.000
_cell.length_b   1.000
_cell.length_c   1.000
_cell.angle_alpha   90.00
_cell.angle_beta   90.00
_cell.angle_gamma   90.00
#
_symmetry.space_group_name_H-M   'P 1'
#
loop_
_entity.id
_entity.type
_entity.pdbx_description
1 polymer ?
#
loop_
_entity_poly.entity_id
_entity_poly.type
_entity_poly.pdbx_seq_one_letter_code
_entity_poly.pdbx_strand_id
1 'polypeptide(L)'
;MEELPSYTEAIEKAQGAIHRFPLIKVQGEREKRNILYLFYEDMKENPHREVMRIMKYLDLSLPGDVIGRVVELTSFKAMKDNPMTNYSFIPKPVFDHSISPFMRKGEVGDWTNHFTPEQSQLFDEDYARQMEGTDIPFRTSI
;
A
#
# COMPACT_ATOMS: atom_id res chain seq x y z
N MET A 1 -4.60 -15.61 27.52
CA MET A 1 -4.88 -15.69 26.08
C MET A 1 -5.86 -14.57 25.82
N GLU A 2 -5.38 -13.42 25.32
CA GLU A 2 -6.25 -12.27 25.06
C GLU A 2 -7.17 -12.62 23.89
N GLU A 3 -8.48 -12.55 24.10
CA GLU A 3 -9.44 -12.63 23.00
C GLU A 3 -9.19 -11.48 22.03
N LEU A 4 -9.08 -11.81 20.74
CA LEU A 4 -8.95 -10.79 19.71
C LEU A 4 -10.24 -9.96 19.68
N PRO A 5 -10.14 -8.62 19.61
CA PRO A 5 -11.30 -7.76 19.57
C PRO A 5 -12.20 -8.13 18.39
N SER A 6 -13.51 -7.99 18.58
CA SER A 6 -14.47 -8.12 17.50
C SER A 6 -14.17 -7.11 16.38
N TYR A 7 -14.60 -7.41 15.16
CA TYR A 7 -14.39 -6.54 14.00
C TYR A 7 -14.88 -5.10 14.26
N THR A 8 -16.01 -4.95 14.95
CA THR A 8 -16.57 -3.66 15.36
C THR A 8 -15.65 -2.91 16.33
N GLU A 9 -15.13 -3.59 17.36
CA GLU A 9 -14.18 -3.00 18.31
C GLU A 9 -12.85 -2.63 17.66
N ALA A 10 -12.40 -3.42 16.67
CA ALA A 10 -11.20 -3.11 15.89
C ALA A 10 -11.39 -1.85 15.05
N ILE A 11 -12.55 -1.67 14.40
CA ILE A 11 -12.88 -0.43 13.67
C ILE A 11 -12.91 0.77 14.61
N GLU A 12 -13.62 0.68 15.74
CA GLU A 12 -13.74 1.78 16.71
C GLU A 12 -12.37 2.20 17.27
N LYS A 13 -11.50 1.22 17.59
CA LYS A 13 -10.12 1.53 18.01
C LYS A 13 -9.29 2.14 16.89
N ALA A 14 -9.47 1.68 15.65
CA ALA A 14 -8.74 2.19 14.49
C ALA A 14 -9.17 3.62 14.09
N GLN A 15 -10.43 4.01 14.34
CA GLN A 15 -10.95 5.35 14.06
C GLN A 15 -10.15 6.47 14.75
N GLY A 16 -9.60 6.22 15.94
CA GLY A 16 -8.80 7.20 16.68
C GLY A 16 -7.31 7.24 16.31
N ALA A 17 -6.78 6.17 15.72
CA ALA A 17 -5.34 6.00 15.46
C ALA A 17 -4.93 6.24 13.99
N ILE A 18 -5.86 6.08 13.05
CA ILE A 18 -5.60 6.29 11.63
C ILE A 18 -6.05 7.71 11.26
N HIS A 19 -5.09 8.61 11.04
CA HIS A 19 -5.38 9.86 10.36
C HIS A 19 -5.81 9.52 8.92
N ARG A 20 -7.13 9.37 8.69
CA ARG A 20 -7.68 9.19 7.35
C ARG A 20 -7.37 10.46 6.56
N PHE A 21 -6.32 10.42 5.73
CA PHE A 21 -6.29 11.29 4.56
C PHE A 21 -7.46 10.87 3.69
N PRO A 22 -8.51 11.70 3.52
CA PRO A 22 -9.67 11.30 2.76
C PRO A 22 -9.29 11.23 1.28
N LEU A 23 -9.06 10.02 0.77
CA LEU A 23 -8.73 9.73 -0.64
C LEU A 23 -9.75 10.41 -1.58
N ILE A 24 -11.01 10.50 -1.13
CA ILE A 24 -12.14 11.15 -1.80
C ILE A 24 -11.88 12.64 -2.08
N LYS A 25 -11.31 13.39 -1.12
CA LYS A 25 -11.03 14.82 -1.32
C LYS A 25 -9.88 15.04 -2.31
N VAL A 26 -8.98 14.08 -2.42
CA VAL A 26 -7.83 14.17 -3.33
C VAL A 26 -8.26 13.93 -4.79
N GLN A 27 -9.32 13.15 -5.05
CA GLN A 27 -9.79 12.86 -6.42
C GLN A 27 -10.29 14.12 -7.17
N GLY A 28 -11.04 15.00 -6.52
CA GLY A 28 -11.56 16.25 -7.13
C GLY A 28 -10.49 17.30 -7.47
N GLU A 29 -9.24 17.05 -7.06
CA GLU A 29 -8.07 17.89 -7.31
C GLU A 29 -7.16 17.30 -8.40
N ARG A 30 -7.45 16.08 -8.90
CA ARG A 30 -6.62 15.35 -9.88
C ARG A 30 -6.36 16.14 -11.15
N GLU A 31 -7.34 16.93 -11.59
CA GLU A 31 -7.23 17.77 -12.80
C GLU A 31 -6.71 19.18 -12.49
N LYS A 32 -6.77 19.60 -11.23
CA LYS A 32 -6.42 20.97 -10.79
C LYS A 32 -5.00 21.08 -10.24
N ARG A 33 -4.39 19.96 -9.86
CA ARG A 33 -3.07 19.91 -9.25
C ARG A 33 -2.16 18.95 -10.00
N ASN A 34 -0.87 19.29 -10.04
CA ASN A 34 0.16 18.39 -10.54
C ASN A 34 0.37 17.26 -9.50
N ILE A 35 -0.47 16.22 -9.57
CA ILE A 35 -0.43 15.03 -8.69
C ILE A 35 -0.50 13.76 -9.54
N LEU A 36 0.46 12.85 -9.36
CA LEU A 36 0.46 11.51 -9.95
C LEU A 36 -0.15 10.49 -8.97
N TYR A 37 -1.23 9.83 -9.39
CA TYR A 37 -1.83 8.72 -8.65
C TYR A 37 -1.27 7.40 -9.14
N LEU A 38 -0.76 6.59 -8.22
CA LEU A 38 -0.26 5.25 -8.48
C LEU A 38 -0.98 4.27 -7.55
N PHE A 39 -1.22 3.07 -8.04
CA PHE A 39 -1.76 1.98 -7.24
C PHE A 39 -0.63 1.01 -6.91
N TYR A 40 -0.65 0.49 -5.69
CA TYR A 40 0.34 -0.49 -5.25
C TYR A 40 0.25 -1.76 -6.11
N GLU A 41 -0.96 -2.13 -6.49
CA GLU A 41 -1.28 -3.27 -7.32
C GLU A 41 -0.68 -3.13 -8.72
N ASP A 42 -0.73 -1.92 -9.30
CA ASP A 42 -0.09 -1.63 -10.60
C ASP A 42 1.43 -1.77 -10.51
N MET A 43 2.04 -1.27 -9.42
CA MET A 43 3.48 -1.39 -9.19
C MET A 43 3.91 -2.84 -8.98
N LYS A 44 3.03 -3.67 -8.41
CA LYS A 44 3.28 -5.09 -8.21
C LYS A 44 3.10 -5.91 -9.49
N GLU A 45 2.10 -5.60 -10.30
CA GLU A 45 1.81 -6.28 -11.56
C GLU A 45 2.84 -5.94 -12.65
N ASN A 46 3.18 -4.66 -12.81
CA ASN A 46 4.15 -4.22 -13.81
C ASN A 46 5.01 -3.03 -13.30
N PRO A 47 6.05 -3.31 -12.50
CA PRO A 47 6.89 -2.25 -11.94
C PRO A 47 7.60 -1.44 -13.02
N HIS A 48 7.97 -2.05 -14.15
CA HIS A 48 8.62 -1.34 -15.25
C HIS A 48 7.69 -0.28 -15.88
N ARG A 49 6.42 -0.62 -16.10
CA ARG A 49 5.40 0.32 -16.58
C ARG A 49 5.22 1.49 -15.63
N GLU A 50 5.09 1.23 -14.32
CA GLU A 50 4.89 2.30 -13.34
C GLU A 50 6.13 3.18 -13.16
N VAL A 51 7.34 2.63 -13.20
CA VAL A 51 8.58 3.43 -13.20
C VAL A 51 8.62 4.34 -14.42
N MET A 52 8.32 3.84 -15.63
CA MET A 52 8.24 4.69 -16.83
C MET A 52 7.19 5.80 -16.69
N ARG A 53 6.06 5.50 -16.07
CA ARG A 53 4.98 6.47 -15.82
C ARG A 53 5.43 7.57 -14.84
N ILE A 54 6.18 7.22 -13.79
CA ILE A 54 6.80 8.17 -12.86
C ILE A 54 7.83 9.04 -13.60
N MET A 55 8.71 8.44 -14.40
CA MET A 55 9.72 9.20 -15.16
C MET A 55 9.08 10.20 -16.11
N LYS A 56 8.06 9.78 -16.87
CA LYS A 56 7.30 10.67 -17.76
C LYS A 56 6.63 11.81 -16.99
N TYR A 57 6.07 11.52 -15.81
CA TYR A 57 5.45 12.54 -14.97
C TYR A 57 6.45 13.57 -14.42
N LEU A 58 7.68 13.13 -14.14
CA LEU A 58 8.79 13.99 -13.73
C LEU A 58 9.50 14.70 -14.91
N ASP A 59 9.00 14.52 -16.14
CA ASP A 59 9.62 15.00 -17.40
C ASP A 59 11.07 14.52 -17.59
N LEU A 60 11.35 13.28 -17.16
CA LEU A 60 12.64 12.63 -17.29
C LEU A 60 12.63 11.60 -18.42
N SER A 61 13.68 11.65 -19.26
CA SER A 61 13.95 10.63 -20.27
C SER A 61 15.20 9.85 -19.87
N LEU A 62 15.02 8.59 -19.47
CA LEU A 62 16.09 7.68 -19.09
C LEU A 62 16.22 6.53 -20.09
N PRO A 63 17.43 6.04 -20.37
CA PRO A 63 17.60 4.86 -21.20
C PRO A 63 17.10 3.59 -20.47
N GLY A 64 16.72 2.57 -21.26
CA GLY A 64 16.02 1.39 -20.76
C GLY A 64 16.81 0.56 -19.75
N ASP A 65 18.13 0.56 -19.85
CA ASP A 65 19.04 -0.08 -18.89
C ASP A 65 18.96 0.58 -17.50
N VAL A 66 18.88 1.91 -17.45
CA VAL A 66 18.69 2.66 -16.20
C VAL A 66 17.33 2.34 -15.58
N ILE A 67 16.27 2.28 -16.40
CA ILE A 67 14.93 1.90 -15.92
C ILE A 67 14.94 0.48 -15.35
N GLY A 68 15.56 -0.48 -16.05
CA GLY A 68 15.71 -1.85 -15.56
C GLY A 68 16.44 -1.91 -14.22
N ARG A 69 17.51 -1.13 -14.06
CA ARG A 69 18.26 -1.04 -12.82
C ARG A 69 17.45 -0.43 -11.68
N VAL A 70 16.64 0.59 -11.94
CA VAL A 70 15.71 1.15 -10.94
C VAL A 70 14.75 0.06 -10.47
N VAL A 71 14.08 -0.64 -11.39
CA VAL A 71 13.14 -1.72 -11.08
C VAL A 71 13.79 -2.80 -10.22
N GLU A 72 15.02 -3.21 -10.54
CA GLU A 72 15.77 -4.20 -9.76
C GLU A 72 16.08 -3.72 -8.33
N LEU A 73 16.63 -2.51 -8.20
CA LEU A 73 17.02 -1.94 -6.90
C LEU A 73 15.82 -1.62 -6.01
N THR A 74 14.68 -1.27 -6.60
CA THR A 74 13.41 -1.04 -5.88
C THR A 74 12.57 -2.30 -5.76
N SER A 75 13.09 -3.47 -6.16
CA SER A 75 12.37 -4.72 -5.96
C SER A 75 12.25 -5.04 -4.46
N PHE A 76 11.16 -5.72 -4.07
CA PHE A 76 10.94 -6.08 -2.67
C PHE A 76 12.13 -6.82 -2.05
N LYS A 77 12.71 -7.76 -2.81
CA LYS A 77 13.89 -8.52 -2.36
C LYS A 77 15.08 -7.59 -2.09
N ALA A 78 15.43 -6.73 -3.05
CA ALA A 78 16.54 -5.80 -2.90
C ALA A 78 16.33 -4.83 -1.72
N MET A 79 15.11 -4.29 -1.58
CA MET A 79 14.78 -3.34 -0.51
C MET A 79 14.71 -4.00 0.87
N LYS A 80 14.31 -5.27 0.94
CA LYS A 80 14.28 -6.05 2.20
C LYS A 80 15.67 -6.28 2.76
N ASP A 81 16.64 -6.52 1.90
CA ASP A 81 18.02 -6.81 2.30
C ASP A 81 18.86 -5.52 2.49
N ASN A 82 18.38 -4.37 2.02
CA ASN A 82 19.10 -3.10 2.12
C ASN A 82 18.81 -2.37 3.45
N PRO A 83 19.81 -2.16 4.33
CA PRO A 83 19.65 -1.47 5.62
C PRO A 83 19.09 -0.04 5.51
N MET A 84 19.36 0.66 4.40
CA MET A 84 18.85 2.01 4.18
C MET A 84 17.35 2.06 3.92
N THR A 85 16.74 0.95 3.51
CA THR A 85 15.32 0.89 3.11
C THR A 85 14.48 -0.01 4.01
N ASN A 86 15.08 -0.98 4.70
CA ASN A 86 14.36 -1.95 5.55
C ASN A 86 14.15 -1.49 7.00
N TYR A 87 14.59 -0.28 7.35
CA TYR A 87 14.48 0.32 8.69
C TYR A 87 15.18 -0.43 9.84
N SER A 88 16.09 -1.35 9.53
CA SER A 88 16.89 -2.06 10.55
C SER A 88 17.73 -1.16 11.46
N PHE A 89 17.98 0.09 11.05
CA PHE A 89 18.66 1.09 11.88
C PHE A 89 17.77 1.72 12.95
N ILE A 90 16.45 1.53 12.89
CA ILE A 90 15.50 2.08 13.86
C ILE A 90 15.56 1.24 15.15
N PRO A 91 15.66 1.87 16.34
CA PRO A 91 15.72 1.15 17.60
C PRO A 91 14.49 0.28 17.88
N LYS A 92 14.73 -0.86 18.54
CA LYS A 92 13.70 -1.85 18.92
C LYS A 92 12.46 -1.26 19.64
N PRO A 93 12.57 -0.26 20.53
CA PRO A 93 11.40 0.35 21.17
C PRO A 93 10.44 1.06 20.20
N VAL A 94 10.92 1.43 19.00
CA VAL A 94 10.10 2.04 17.95
C VAL A 94 9.65 0.98 16.96
N PHE A 95 10.58 0.20 16.41
CA PHE A 95 10.28 -0.92 15.52
C PHE A 95 10.89 -2.22 16.05
N ASP A 96 10.04 -3.11 16.57
CA ASP A 96 10.47 -4.44 16.97
C ASP A 96 10.44 -5.42 15.79
N HIS A 97 11.55 -5.43 15.04
CA HIS A 97 11.74 -6.34 13.92
C HIS A 97 11.78 -7.83 14.31
N SER A 98 11.88 -8.17 15.61
CA SER A 98 11.79 -9.56 16.08
C SER A 98 10.35 -10.08 16.13
N ILE A 99 9.37 -9.19 16.23
CA ILE A 99 7.94 -9.52 16.14
C ILE A 99 7.51 -9.51 14.68
N SER A 100 7.81 -8.43 13.95
CA SER A 100 7.49 -8.32 12.54
C SER A 100 8.48 -7.40 11.84
N PRO A 101 9.15 -7.84 10.76
CA PRO A 101 10.01 -6.96 9.99
C PRO A 101 9.18 -5.93 9.21
N PHE A 102 9.71 -4.71 9.08
CA PHE A 102 9.07 -3.66 8.27
C PHE A 102 8.76 -4.14 6.83
N MET A 103 9.74 -4.75 6.17
CA MET A 103 9.57 -5.41 4.87
C MET A 103 9.04 -6.84 5.05
N ARG A 104 7.73 -6.97 5.33
CA ARG A 104 7.08 -8.25 5.70
C ARG A 104 6.94 -9.24 4.54
N LYS A 105 5.92 -9.07 3.68
CA LYS A 105 5.63 -9.95 2.52
C LYS A 105 5.70 -9.25 1.17
N GLY A 106 5.22 -8.00 1.08
CA GLY A 106 5.29 -7.23 -0.17
C GLY A 106 4.43 -7.82 -1.30
N GLU A 107 3.24 -8.32 -0.99
CA GLU A 107 2.32 -8.98 -1.92
C GLU A 107 0.92 -8.35 -1.88
N VAL A 108 0.15 -8.53 -2.95
CA VAL A 108 -1.27 -8.16 -3.01
C VAL A 108 -2.09 -9.42 -2.72
N GLY A 109 -3.18 -9.29 -1.96
CA GLY A 109 -4.06 -10.41 -1.66
C GLY A 109 -3.80 -11.10 -0.31
N ASP A 110 -2.77 -10.72 0.45
CA ASP A 110 -2.49 -11.36 1.75
C ASP A 110 -3.66 -11.25 2.74
N TRP A 111 -4.60 -10.31 2.54
CA TRP A 111 -5.80 -10.16 3.35
C TRP A 111 -6.63 -11.45 3.43
N THR A 112 -6.63 -12.30 2.39
CA THR A 112 -7.37 -13.57 2.39
C THR A 112 -6.82 -14.57 3.43
N ASN A 113 -5.58 -14.38 3.89
CA ASN A 113 -4.99 -15.21 4.95
C ASN A 113 -5.34 -14.73 6.36
N HIS A 114 -5.97 -13.56 6.50
CA HIS A 114 -6.30 -12.94 7.79
C HIS A 114 -7.80 -12.82 8.06
N PHE A 115 -8.61 -12.70 7.01
CA PHE A 115 -10.06 -12.52 7.15
C PHE A 115 -10.79 -13.87 7.13
N THR A 116 -11.71 -14.08 8.06
CA THR A 116 -12.73 -15.13 7.92
C THR A 116 -13.77 -14.70 6.88
N PRO A 117 -14.55 -15.65 6.30
CA PRO A 117 -15.62 -15.31 5.36
C PRO A 117 -16.60 -14.26 5.91
N GLU A 118 -16.95 -14.37 7.19
CA GLU A 118 -17.86 -13.44 7.87
C GLU A 118 -17.25 -12.04 8.01
N GLN A 119 -15.95 -11.96 8.36
CA GLN A 119 -15.25 -10.68 8.45
C GLN A 119 -15.08 -10.02 7.07
N SER A 120 -14.84 -10.83 6.03
CA SER A 120 -14.75 -10.33 4.65
C SER A 120 -16.08 -9.71 4.23
N GLN A 121 -17.19 -10.40 4.47
CA GLN A 121 -18.51 -9.87 4.12
C GLN A 121 -18.80 -8.55 4.84
N LEU A 122 -18.52 -8.47 6.15
CA LEU A 122 -18.71 -7.23 6.92
C LEU A 122 -17.85 -6.08 6.40
N PHE A 123 -16.62 -6.38 5.96
CA PHE A 123 -15.75 -5.38 5.35
C PHE A 123 -16.25 -4.93 3.99
N ASP A 124 -16.69 -5.84 3.14
CA ASP A 124 -17.21 -5.53 1.80
C ASP A 124 -18.45 -4.62 1.89
N GLU A 125 -19.35 -4.89 2.83
CA GLU A 125 -20.53 -4.05 3.10
C GLU A 125 -20.16 -2.65 3.59
N ASP A 126 -19.20 -2.52 4.51
CA ASP A 126 -18.73 -1.20 4.96
C ASP A 126 -18.00 -0.46 3.84
N TYR A 127 -17.10 -1.14 3.12
CA TYR A 127 -16.34 -0.58 2.01
C TYR A 127 -17.27 -0.01 0.93
N ALA A 128 -18.30 -0.76 0.53
CA ALA A 128 -19.28 -0.30 -0.47
C ALA A 128 -19.98 0.99 -0.04
N ARG A 129 -20.35 1.13 1.23
CA ARG A 129 -20.95 2.37 1.76
C ARG A 129 -19.96 3.53 1.81
N GLN A 130 -18.72 3.27 2.23
CA GLN A 130 -17.69 4.32 2.38
C GLN A 130 -17.18 4.84 1.02
N MET A 131 -17.20 3.97 0.00
CA MET A 131 -16.71 4.27 -1.35
C MET A 131 -17.84 4.68 -2.30
N GLU A 132 -19.07 4.79 -1.83
CA GLU A 132 -20.21 5.25 -2.63
C GLU A 132 -19.92 6.62 -3.25
N GLY A 133 -20.16 6.74 -4.56
CA GLY A 133 -19.90 7.97 -5.31
C GLY A 133 -18.42 8.22 -5.65
N THR A 134 -17.53 7.27 -5.39
CA THR A 134 -16.12 7.34 -5.79
C THR A 134 -15.86 6.40 -6.98
N ASP A 135 -15.05 6.88 -7.93
CA ASP A 135 -14.61 6.09 -9.09
C ASP A 135 -13.11 5.79 -8.97
N ILE A 136 -12.75 4.99 -7.97
CA ILE A 136 -11.36 4.58 -7.74
C ILE A 136 -11.27 3.05 -7.88
N PRO A 137 -10.57 2.53 -8.91
CA PRO A 137 -10.56 1.12 -9.24
C PRO A 137 -9.53 0.35 -8.41
N PHE A 138 -9.72 0.28 -7.09
CA PHE A 138 -8.88 -0.55 -6.22
C PHE A 138 -9.02 -2.03 -6.59
N ARG A 139 -7.89 -2.76 -6.61
CA ARG A 139 -7.85 -4.20 -6.84
C ARG A 139 -7.41 -4.90 -5.57
N THR A 140 -8.09 -5.98 -5.19
CA THR A 140 -7.77 -6.75 -3.98
C THR A 140 -6.88 -7.97 -4.28
N SER A 141 -6.62 -8.23 -5.56
CA SER A 141 -5.75 -9.29 -6.09
C SER A 141 -5.10 -8.84 -7.40
N ILE A 142 -4.00 -9.49 -7.76
CA ILE A 142 -3.28 -9.35 -9.04
C ILE A 142 -2.98 -10.72 -9.63
#